data_AF-E4NQT2-F1
#
_entry.id   AF-E4NQT2-F1
#
_cell.length_a   1.000
_cell.length_b   1.000
_cell.length_c   1.000
_cell.angle_alpha   90.00
_cell.angle_beta   90.00
_cell.angle_gamma   90.00
#
_symmetry.space_group_name_H-M   'P 1'
#
loop_
_entity.id
_entity.type
_entity.pdbx_description
1 polymer ?
#
loop_
_entity_poly.entity_id
_entity_poly.type
_entity_poly.pdbx_seq_one_letter_code
_entity_poly.pdbx_strand_id
1 'polypeptide(L)'
;MANEIFDRETLLDLTVNVIPLVIIAFFIGAFAVFPAFGVDPLASALQYGLLVVPFVFLAILTYLSGKAIAGDEKRSTVYLPGQATVDDPTTLEEYEEKAEAATKSDPELTDGESA
;
A
#
# COMPACT_ATOMS: atom_id res chain seq x y z
N MET A 1 -19.35 -4.74 6.58
CA MET A 1 -18.09 -4.97 7.33
C MET A 1 -17.10 -5.51 6.31
N ALA A 2 -16.62 -4.62 5.44
CA ALA A 2 -15.39 -3.85 5.64
C ALA A 2 -14.21 -4.70 5.20
N ASN A 3 -13.75 -4.38 4.00
CA ASN A 3 -12.60 -4.84 3.23
C ASN A 3 -11.24 -4.72 3.97
N GLU A 4 -11.23 -4.83 5.30
CA GLU A 4 -10.26 -4.15 6.17
C GLU A 4 -9.00 -4.95 6.50
N ILE A 5 -8.97 -6.23 6.17
CA ILE A 5 -7.81 -7.07 6.53
C ILE A 5 -6.69 -6.93 5.48
N PHE A 6 -7.04 -6.66 4.21
CA PHE A 6 -6.04 -6.49 3.15
C PHE A 6 -5.43 -5.07 3.09
N ASP A 7 -6.14 -4.06 3.60
CA ASP A 7 -5.63 -2.69 3.55
C ASP A 7 -4.74 -2.32 4.74
N ARG A 8 -5.02 -2.78 5.96
CA ARG A 8 -4.31 -2.24 7.14
C ARG A 8 -2.86 -2.72 7.28
N GLU A 9 -2.59 -4.01 7.10
CA GLU A 9 -1.23 -4.54 7.23
C GLU A 9 -0.33 -4.08 6.07
N THR A 10 -0.83 -4.15 4.84
CA THR A 10 -0.13 -3.65 3.65
C THR A 10 0.14 -2.15 3.72
N LEU A 11 -0.87 -1.34 4.09
CA LEU A 11 -0.66 0.10 4.27
C LEU A 11 0.27 0.39 5.44
N LEU A 12 0.24 -0.41 6.52
CA LEU A 12 1.15 -0.25 7.65
C LEU A 12 2.61 -0.51 7.24
N ASP A 13 2.89 -1.61 6.55
CA ASP A 13 4.24 -1.94 6.08
C ASP A 13 4.77 -0.90 5.08
N LEU A 14 3.92 -0.46 4.14
CA LEU A 14 4.30 0.58 3.20
C LEU A 14 4.55 1.91 3.90
N THR A 15 3.70 2.29 4.86
CA THR A 15 3.83 3.54 5.63
C THR A 15 5.07 3.54 6.51
N VAL A 16 5.38 2.42 7.18
CA VAL A 16 6.58 2.25 8.02
C VAL A 16 7.87 2.52 7.22
N ASN A 17 7.88 2.20 5.93
CA ASN A 17 9.00 2.47 5.03
C ASN A 17 8.97 3.88 4.40
N VAL A 18 7.79 4.43 4.11
CA VAL A 18 7.62 5.77 3.54
C VAL A 18 7.99 6.88 4.53
N ILE A 19 7.70 6.72 5.83
CA ILE A 19 8.03 7.73 6.85
C ILE A 19 9.54 8.04 6.88
N PRO A 20 10.45 7.04 6.99
CA PRO A 20 11.89 7.25 6.86
C PRO A 20 12.31 7.99 5.59
N LEU A 21 11.72 7.65 4.43
CA LEU A 21 12.02 8.34 3.17
C LEU A 21 11.71 9.83 3.23
N VAL A 22 10.53 10.19 3.76
CA VAL A 22 10.12 11.59 3.90
C VAL A 22 11.06 12.36 4.82
N ILE A 23 11.44 11.76 5.96
CA ILE A 23 12.36 12.38 6.91
C ILE A 23 13.73 12.63 6.27
N ILE A 24 14.28 11.63 5.57
CA ILE A 24 15.59 11.78 4.91
C ILE A 24 15.52 12.83 3.80
N ALA A 25 14.49 12.80 2.96
CA ALA A 25 14.28 13.80 1.91
C ALA A 25 14.18 15.22 2.49
N PHE A 26 13.48 15.38 3.61
CA PHE A 26 13.41 16.65 4.34
C PHE A 26 14.80 17.12 4.76
N PHE A 27 15.62 16.27 5.37
CA PHE A 27 16.97 16.66 5.79
C PHE A 27 17.91 16.95 4.63
N ILE A 28 17.82 16.21 3.53
CA ILE A 28 18.57 16.51 2.30
C ILE A 28 18.23 17.93 1.82
N GLY A 29 16.93 18.27 1.73
CA GLY A 29 16.49 19.60 1.33
C GLY A 29 16.88 20.69 2.34
N ALA A 30 16.70 20.42 3.63
CA ALA A 30 17.04 21.35 4.70
C ALA A 30 18.52 21.70 4.70
N PHE A 31 19.41 20.72 4.53
CA PHE A 31 20.85 20.96 4.46
C PHE A 31 21.30 21.58 3.14
N ALA A 32 20.56 21.37 2.05
CA ALA A 32 20.82 22.04 0.78
C ALA A 32 20.51 23.54 0.85
N VAL A 33 19.46 23.93 1.58
CA VAL A 33 19.08 25.33 1.79
C VAL A 33 19.89 25.98 2.91
N PHE A 34 20.12 25.26 3.99
CA PHE A 34 20.83 25.74 5.19
C PHE A 34 21.99 24.81 5.54
N PRO A 35 23.21 25.10 5.07
CA PRO A 35 24.39 24.28 5.35
C PRO A 35 24.90 24.50 6.78
N ALA A 36 24.20 23.89 7.75
CA ALA A 36 24.42 24.05 9.19
C ALA A 36 25.82 23.62 9.66
N PHE A 37 26.49 22.74 8.91
CA PHE A 37 27.78 22.14 9.26
C PHE A 37 28.92 22.56 8.32
N GLY A 38 28.71 23.60 7.50
CA GLY A 38 29.67 24.10 6.52
C GLY A 38 29.57 23.41 5.15
N VAL A 39 30.54 23.72 4.28
CA VAL A 39 30.56 23.27 2.86
C VAL A 39 31.90 22.59 2.49
N ASP A 40 32.62 22.08 3.48
CA ASP A 40 33.84 21.31 3.22
C ASP A 40 33.49 20.10 2.31
N PRO A 41 34.24 19.86 1.22
CA PRO A 41 33.89 18.83 0.24
C PRO A 41 33.82 17.41 0.84
N LEU A 42 34.75 17.07 1.74
CA LEU A 42 34.80 15.74 2.34
C LEU A 42 33.66 15.56 3.34
N ALA A 43 33.44 16.55 4.21
CA ALA A 43 32.34 16.52 5.18
C ALA A 43 30.98 16.48 4.48
N SER A 44 30.79 17.27 3.43
CA SER A 44 29.55 17.32 2.65
C SER A 44 29.30 16.00 1.91
N ALA A 45 30.34 15.41 1.31
CA ALA A 45 30.23 14.12 0.65
C ALA A 45 29.82 13.01 1.63
N LEU A 46 30.40 12.99 2.83
CA LEU A 46 30.03 12.03 3.87
C LEU A 46 28.60 12.27 4.38
N GLN A 47 28.22 13.52 4.68
CA GLN A 47 26.89 13.88 5.14
C GLN A 47 25.82 13.47 4.13
N TYR A 48 25.93 13.91 2.87
CA TYR A 48 24.96 13.56 1.84
C TYR A 48 25.06 12.10 1.46
N GLY A 49 26.24 11.49 1.47
CA GLY A 49 26.41 10.05 1.23
C GLY A 49 25.62 9.22 2.24
N LEU A 50 25.72 9.56 3.53
CA LEU A 50 25.00 8.89 4.61
C LEU A 50 23.48 9.11 4.56
N LEU A 51 22.98 10.10 3.84
CA LEU A 51 21.54 10.33 3.65
C LEU A 51 21.05 9.70 2.34
N VAL A 52 21.73 9.98 1.23
CA VAL A 52 21.32 9.57 -0.13
C VAL A 52 21.44 8.07 -0.32
N VAL A 53 22.50 7.42 0.19
CA VAL A 53 22.66 5.97 0.04
C VAL A 53 21.50 5.20 0.69
N PRO A 54 21.20 5.37 1.99
CA PRO A 54 20.05 4.68 2.58
C PRO A 54 18.72 5.14 1.98
N PHE A 55 18.58 6.41 1.57
CA PHE A 55 17.38 6.88 0.88
C PHE A 55 17.11 6.08 -0.40
N VAL A 56 18.12 5.91 -1.27
CA VAL A 56 17.98 5.18 -2.53
C VAL A 56 17.70 3.69 -2.27
N PHE A 57 18.44 3.06 -1.36
CA PHE A 57 18.24 1.65 -1.03
C PHE A 57 16.84 1.41 -0.44
N LEU A 58 16.42 2.25 0.52
CA LEU A 58 15.07 2.16 1.09
C LEU A 58 13.99 2.44 0.04
N ALA A 59 14.16 3.41 -0.85
CA ALA A 59 13.20 3.69 -1.92
C ALA A 59 13.03 2.48 -2.85
N ILE A 60 14.14 1.84 -3.23
CA ILE A 60 14.12 0.62 -4.03
C ILE A 60 13.38 -0.49 -3.29
N LEU A 61 13.76 -0.77 -2.03
CA LEU A 61 13.13 -1.82 -1.24
C LEU A 61 11.63 -1.57 -1.04
N THR A 62 11.26 -0.33 -0.70
CA THR A 62 9.86 0.09 -0.53
C THR A 62 9.06 -0.14 -1.80
N TYR A 63 9.61 0.23 -2.95
CA TYR A 63 8.96 0.02 -4.25
C TYR A 63 8.82 -1.47 -4.59
N LEU A 64 9.88 -2.25 -4.36
CA LEU A 64 9.83 -3.70 -4.61
C LEU A 64 8.83 -4.40 -3.69
N SER A 65 8.78 -4.03 -2.41
CA SER A 65 7.78 -4.52 -1.46
C SER A 65 6.36 -4.16 -1.90
N GLY A 66 6.10 -2.89 -2.21
CA GLY A 66 4.77 -2.47 -2.68
C GLY A 66 4.34 -3.17 -3.97
N LYS A 67 5.28 -3.34 -4.92
CA LYS A 67 5.02 -4.05 -6.19
C LYS A 67 4.76 -5.54 -5.97
N ALA A 68 5.48 -6.18 -5.06
CA ALA A 68 5.29 -7.59 -4.74
C ALA A 68 3.92 -7.80 -4.08
N ILE A 69 3.55 -6.96 -3.11
CA ILE A 69 2.28 -7.07 -2.40
C ILE A 69 1.11 -6.90 -3.38
N ALA A 70 1.09 -5.83 -4.18
CA ALA A 70 0.05 -5.59 -5.19
C ALA A 70 -0.03 -6.68 -6.28
N GLY A 71 1.01 -7.50 -6.43
CA GLY A 71 1.07 -8.63 -7.35
C GLY A 71 0.52 -9.93 -6.76
N ASP A 72 0.71 -10.15 -5.45
CA ASP A 72 0.23 -11.33 -4.74
C ASP A 72 -1.29 -11.26 -4.47
N GLU A 73 -1.84 -10.07 -4.23
CA GLU A 73 -3.31 -9.92 -4.07
C GLU A 73 -4.05 -10.45 -5.31
N LYS A 74 -3.51 -10.21 -6.52
CA LYS A 74 -4.11 -10.65 -7.79
C LYS A 74 -3.99 -12.15 -8.06
N ARG A 75 -3.18 -12.86 -7.28
CA ARG A 75 -2.87 -14.28 -7.51
C ARG A 75 -3.46 -15.18 -6.43
N SER A 76 -3.79 -14.63 -5.26
CA SER A 76 -4.42 -15.36 -4.17
C SER A 76 -5.92 -15.51 -4.44
N THR A 77 -6.32 -16.55 -5.16
CA THR A 77 -7.75 -16.88 -5.33
C THR A 77 -8.34 -17.27 -3.98
N VAL A 78 -9.16 -16.39 -3.39
CA VAL A 78 -9.85 -16.67 -2.14
C VAL A 78 -11.25 -17.21 -2.44
N TYR A 79 -11.53 -18.41 -1.95
CA TYR A 79 -12.83 -19.07 -2.11
C TYR A 79 -13.80 -18.71 -0.98
N LEU A 80 -15.10 -18.77 -1.29
CA LEU A 80 -16.14 -18.65 -0.27
C LEU A 80 -16.00 -19.76 0.81
N PRO A 81 -16.19 -19.42 2.09
CA PRO A 81 -16.17 -20.40 3.16
C PRO A 81 -17.25 -21.47 2.93
N GLY A 82 -16.86 -22.74 2.97
CA GLY A 82 -17.75 -23.89 2.76
C GLY A 82 -17.74 -24.48 1.35
N GLN A 83 -16.96 -23.93 0.40
CA GLN A 83 -16.87 -24.45 -0.97
C GLN A 83 -15.64 -25.32 -1.26
N ALA A 84 -14.94 -25.79 -0.21
CA ALA A 84 -13.71 -26.58 -0.34
C ALA A 84 -13.87 -27.94 -1.06
N THR A 85 -15.09 -28.43 -1.25
CA THR A 85 -15.40 -29.74 -1.86
C THR A 85 -16.30 -29.65 -3.09
N VAL A 86 -16.50 -28.46 -3.65
CA VAL A 86 -17.39 -28.24 -4.81
C VAL A 86 -16.53 -28.29 -6.07
N ASP A 87 -17.00 -28.96 -7.13
CA ASP A 87 -16.23 -29.15 -8.37
C ASP A 87 -15.94 -27.84 -9.14
N ASP A 88 -16.72 -26.79 -8.90
CA ASP A 88 -16.56 -25.45 -9.49
C ASP A 88 -16.81 -24.37 -8.40
N PRO A 89 -15.84 -24.12 -7.51
CA PRO A 89 -16.01 -23.20 -6.40
C PRO A 89 -15.91 -21.74 -6.88
N THR A 90 -16.95 -20.96 -6.62
CA THR A 90 -16.97 -19.52 -6.89
C THR A 90 -15.96 -18.79 -5.98
N THR A 91 -15.13 -17.94 -6.58
CA THR A 91 -14.21 -17.08 -5.82
C THR A 91 -14.99 -15.95 -5.16
N LEU A 92 -14.45 -15.38 -4.08
CA LEU A 92 -15.04 -14.20 -3.44
C LEU A 92 -15.17 -13.03 -4.42
N GLU A 93 -14.17 -12.85 -5.30
CA GLU A 93 -14.16 -11.81 -6.33
C GLU A 93 -15.34 -11.96 -7.32
N GLU A 94 -15.61 -13.18 -7.81
CA GLU A 94 -16.75 -13.44 -8.71
C GLU A 94 -18.10 -13.25 -8.01
N TYR A 95 -18.19 -13.58 -6.72
CA TYR A 95 -19.40 -13.37 -5.94
C TYR A 95 -19.67 -11.88 -5.71
N GLU A 96 -18.63 -11.11 -5.38
CA GLU A 96 -18.70 -9.66 -5.22
C GLU A 96 -19.04 -8.96 -6.53
N GLU A 97 -18.42 -9.36 -7.66
CA GLU A 97 -18.76 -8.80 -8.97
C GLU A 97 -20.22 -9.07 -9.35
N LYS A 98 -20.73 -10.28 -9.08
CA LYS A 98 -22.16 -10.59 -9.25
C LYS A 98 -23.05 -9.78 -8.32
N ALA A 99 -22.66 -9.60 -7.07
CA ALA A 99 -23.43 -8.82 -6.09
C ALA A 99 -23.46 -7.32 -6.46
N GLU A 100 -22.35 -6.76 -6.93
CA GLU A 100 -22.27 -5.40 -7.45
C GLU A 100 -23.07 -5.22 -8.74
N ALA A 101 -23.00 -6.19 -9.66
CA ALA A 101 -23.79 -6.16 -10.89
C ALA A 101 -25.30 -6.21 -10.59
N ALA A 102 -25.71 -7.05 -9.63
CA ALA A 102 -27.09 -7.12 -9.15
C ALA A 102 -27.55 -5.80 -8.51
N THR A 103 -26.68 -5.16 -7.71
CA THR A 103 -26.95 -3.86 -7.07
C THR A 103 -27.05 -2.72 -8.08
N LYS A 104 -26.23 -2.72 -9.14
CA LYS A 104 -26.29 -1.71 -10.21
C LYS A 104 -27.48 -1.90 -11.15
N SER A 105 -28.04 -3.10 -11.23
CA SER A 105 -29.22 -3.39 -12.08
C SER A 105 -30.56 -3.08 -11.42
N ASP A 106 -30.61 -2.85 -10.10
CA ASP A 106 -31.87 -2.63 -9.37
C ASP A 106 -31.72 -1.48 -8.35
N PRO A 107 -32.06 -0.22 -8.70
CA PRO A 107 -31.97 0.91 -7.78
C PRO A 107 -33.18 1.02 -6.83
N GLU A 108 -34.12 0.07 -6.83
CA GLU A 108 -35.45 0.27 -6.27
C GLU A 108 -35.76 -0.61 -5.05
N LEU A 109 -34.89 -0.61 -4.02
CA LEU A 109 -35.27 -1.02 -2.66
C LEU A 109 -34.52 -0.20 -1.59
N THR A 110 -34.52 1.14 -1.73
CA THR A 110 -34.41 2.02 -0.57
C THR A 110 -35.78 2.63 -0.32
N ASP A 111 -36.23 2.53 0.93
CA ASP A 111 -37.37 3.22 1.54
C ASP A 111 -38.67 2.41 1.61
N GLY A 112 -38.89 1.74 2.75
CA GLY A 112 -40.22 1.25 3.08
C GLY A 112 -40.29 0.21 4.21
N GLU A 113 -39.90 0.55 5.43
CA GLU A 113 -40.52 -0.09 6.61
C GLU A 113 -40.64 0.93 7.75
N SER A 114 -41.73 1.71 7.68
CA SER A 114 -42.27 2.45 8.82
C SER A 114 -43.79 2.29 8.82
N ALA A 115 -44.28 1.26 9.51
CA ALA A 115 -45.59 1.21 10.20
C ALA A 115 -45.76 -0.14 10.92
#